data_AF-A0A8A3P684-F1
#
_entry.id   AF-A0A8A3P684-F1
#
_cell.length_a   1.000
_cell.length_b   1.000
_cell.length_c   1.000
_cell.angle_alpha   90.00
_cell.angle_beta   90.00
_cell.angle_gamma   90.00
#
_symmetry.space_group_name_H-M   'P 1'
#
loop_
_entity.id
_entity.type
_entity.pdbx_description
1 polymer ?
#
loop_
_entity_poly.entity_id
_entity_poly.type
_entity_poly.pdbx_seq_one_letter_code
_entity_poly.pdbx_strand_id
1 'polypeptide(L)'
;MPDAATGINISATAWSFSLIFCGILVKPSALPRFWIFMYRASPITYFVQAIVSTGVSGVEIECAPNEIVIVAPPAGQSCESYLKQYIEYAGGRLLHPA
;
A
#
# COMPACT_ATOMS: atom_id res chain seq x y z
N MET A 1 23.58 26.89 -13.92
CA MET A 1 24.50 26.02 -13.16
C MET A 1 25.80 25.98 -13.94
N PRO A 2 26.94 26.35 -13.36
CA PRO A 2 28.16 26.65 -14.12
C PRO A 2 28.80 25.41 -14.79
N ASP A 3 28.45 24.19 -14.38
CA ASP A 3 28.96 22.94 -14.93
C ASP A 3 27.89 21.83 -15.06
N ALA A 4 28.02 20.98 -16.08
CA ALA A 4 27.07 19.89 -16.35
C ALA A 4 27.09 18.80 -15.27
N ALA A 5 28.26 18.54 -14.68
CA ALA A 5 28.43 17.53 -13.63
C ALA A 5 27.61 17.87 -12.38
N THR A 6 27.64 19.13 -11.92
CA THR A 6 26.83 19.60 -10.80
C THR A 6 25.34 19.52 -11.11
N GLY A 7 24.92 19.88 -12.33
CA GLY A 7 23.53 19.73 -12.76
C GLY A 7 23.03 18.28 -12.66
N ILE A 8 23.85 17.31 -13.07
CA ILE A 8 23.55 15.88 -12.98
C ILE A 8 23.47 15.43 -11.51
N ASN A 9 24.41 15.86 -10.66
CA ASN A 9 24.40 15.47 -9.25
C ASN A 9 23.18 16.02 -8.50
N ILE A 10 22.77 17.25 -8.80
CA ILE A 10 21.57 17.86 -8.21
C ILE A 10 20.31 17.14 -8.68
N SER A 11 20.19 16.86 -9.99
CA SER A 11 19.01 16.17 -10.52
C SER A 11 18.91 14.73 -10.00
N ALA A 12 20.03 14.01 -9.92
CA ALA A 12 20.09 12.68 -9.33
C ALA A 12 19.64 12.70 -7.86
N THR A 13 20.11 13.69 -7.09
CA THR A 13 19.71 13.84 -5.68
C THR A 13 18.22 14.13 -5.56
N ALA A 14 17.68 15.07 -6.34
CA ALA A 14 16.25 15.40 -6.35
C ALA A 14 15.38 14.20 -6.77
N TRP A 15 15.86 13.39 -7.70
CA TRP A 15 15.22 12.15 -8.11
C TRP A 15 15.16 11.13 -6.95
N SER A 16 16.29 10.91 -6.27
CA SER A 16 16.34 10.03 -5.10
C SER A 16 15.35 10.47 -4.01
N PHE A 17 15.28 11.77 -3.70
CA PHE A 17 14.29 12.30 -2.76
C PHE A 17 12.85 12.04 -3.22
N SER A 18 12.55 12.22 -4.51
CA SER A 18 11.20 11.97 -5.06
C SER A 18 10.80 10.50 -4.94
N LEU A 19 11.75 9.58 -5.11
CA LEU A 19 11.54 8.14 -4.95
C LEU A 19 11.33 7.72 -3.48
N ILE A 20 12.14 8.24 -2.55
CA ILE A 20 12.07 7.87 -1.14
C ILE A 20 10.72 8.31 -0.54
N PHE A 21 10.25 9.50 -0.90
CA PHE A 21 9.04 10.09 -0.34
C PHE A 21 7.77 9.88 -1.19
N CYS A 22 7.76 8.96 -2.17
CA CYS A 22 6.58 8.72 -3.02
C CYS A 22 5.43 7.97 -2.33
N GLY A 23 5.65 7.43 -1.13
CA GLY A 23 4.61 6.75 -0.34
C GLY A 23 4.48 5.24 -0.54
N ILE A 24 5.29 4.62 -1.41
CA ILE A 24 5.27 3.17 -1.67
C ILE A 24 5.93 2.39 -0.53
N LEU A 25 7.16 2.77 -0.16
CA LEU A 25 7.94 2.08 0.87
C LEU A 25 7.43 2.40 2.28
N VAL A 26 7.07 3.67 2.51
CA VAL A 26 6.55 4.17 3.79
C VAL A 26 5.30 4.97 3.50
N LYS A 27 4.18 4.55 4.09
CA LYS A 27 2.90 5.26 3.95
C LYS A 27 3.00 6.68 4.52
N PRO A 28 2.29 7.67 3.95
CA PRO A 28 2.33 9.05 4.43
C PRO A 28 1.96 9.22 5.91
N SER A 29 1.16 8.31 6.45
CA SER A 29 0.77 8.29 7.87
C SER A 29 1.89 7.89 8.83
N ALA A 30 2.91 7.16 8.34
CA ALA A 30 4.06 6.73 9.11
C ALA A 30 5.25 7.70 8.98
N LEU A 31 5.18 8.70 8.10
CA LEU A 31 6.21 9.71 7.97
C LEU A 31 6.16 10.72 9.12
N PRO A 32 7.31 11.16 9.67
CA PRO A 32 7.35 12.29 10.59
C PRO A 32 6.68 13.51 9.95
N ARG A 33 5.84 14.26 10.70
CA ARG A 33 5.03 15.35 10.14
C ARG A 33 5.82 16.38 9.32
N PHE A 34 7.09 16.60 9.66
CA PHE A 34 7.96 17.49 8.90
C PHE A 34 8.11 17.07 7.43
N TRP A 35 8.21 15.77 7.12
CA TRP A 35 8.48 15.28 5.76
C TRP A 35 7.25 15.16 4.85
N ILE A 36 6.05 15.50 5.35
CA ILE A 36 4.80 15.43 4.57
C ILE A 36 4.83 16.35 3.34
N PHE A 37 5.55 17.48 3.39
CA PHE A 37 5.62 18.36 2.23
C PHE A 37 6.35 17.68 1.05
N MET A 38 7.36 16.85 1.31
CA MET A 38 8.08 16.14 0.25
C MET A 38 7.20 15.11 -0.44
N TYR A 39 6.33 14.42 0.32
CA TYR A 39 5.33 13.53 -0.26
C TYR A 39 4.38 14.25 -1.24
N ARG A 40 3.96 15.47 -0.89
CA ARG A 40 3.10 16.32 -1.74
C ARG A 40 3.85 16.95 -2.92
N ALA A 41 5.13 17.26 -2.75
CA ALA A 41 5.96 17.83 -3.81
C ALA A 41 6.44 16.79 -4.83
N SER A 42 6.52 15.51 -4.44
CA SER A 42 7.00 14.44 -5.31
C SER A 42 6.01 14.16 -6.45
N PRO A 43 6.40 14.34 -7.73
CA PRO A 43 5.54 14.00 -8.86
C PRO A 43 5.30 12.49 -8.97
N ILE A 44 6.21 11.68 -8.44
CA ILE A 44 6.12 10.21 -8.48
C ILE A 44 4.98 9.68 -7.63
N THR A 45 4.63 10.38 -6.54
CA THR A 45 3.44 10.07 -5.73
C THR A 45 2.20 9.94 -6.61
N TYR A 46 1.95 10.95 -7.45
CA TYR A 46 0.74 11.03 -8.28
C TYR A 46 0.78 10.04 -9.44
N PHE A 47 1.95 9.86 -10.06
CA PHE A 47 2.12 8.92 -11.15
C PHE A 47 1.86 7.47 -10.70
N VAL A 48 2.43 7.07 -9.56
CA VAL A 48 2.25 5.71 -9.03
C VAL A 48 0.83 5.51 -8.54
N GLN A 49 0.21 6.50 -7.90
CA GLN A 49 -1.20 6.42 -7.52
C GLN A 49 -2.11 6.17 -8.73
N ALA A 50 -1.86 6.84 -9.85
CA ALA A 50 -2.61 6.61 -11.08
C ALA A 50 -2.43 5.16 -11.57
N ILE A 51 -1.20 4.65 -11.65
CA ILE A 51 -0.92 3.28 -12.10
C ILE A 51 -1.56 2.24 -11.17
N VAL A 52 -1.43 2.40 -9.86
CA VAL A 52 -1.98 1.43 -8.90
C VAL A 52 -3.52 1.48 -8.94
N SER A 53 -4.10 2.68 -9.00
CA SER A 53 -5.54 2.83 -9.09
C SER A 53 -6.11 2.22 -10.35
N THR A 54 -5.43 2.32 -11.49
CA THR A 54 -5.93 1.73 -12.74
C THR A 54 -5.60 0.25 -12.86
N GLY A 55 -4.45 -0.19 -12.36
CA GLY A 55 -3.97 -1.56 -12.50
C GLY A 55 -4.63 -2.56 -11.53
N VAL A 56 -5.03 -2.13 -10.33
CA VAL A 56 -5.59 -3.01 -9.30
C VAL A 56 -7.11 -2.88 -9.17
N SER A 57 -7.69 -1.78 -9.67
CA SER A 57 -9.13 -1.57 -9.56
C SER A 57 -9.90 -2.64 -10.32
N GLY A 58 -10.78 -3.35 -9.61
CA GLY A 58 -11.70 -4.35 -10.19
C GLY A 58 -11.07 -5.71 -10.49
N VAL A 59 -9.82 -5.94 -10.09
CA VAL A 59 -9.18 -7.26 -10.22
C VAL A 59 -9.71 -8.19 -9.13
N GLU A 60 -10.24 -9.36 -9.52
CA GLU A 60 -10.57 -10.42 -8.57
C GLU A 60 -9.29 -11.10 -8.08
N ILE A 61 -9.10 -11.12 -6.76
CA ILE A 61 -7.94 -11.74 -6.13
C ILE A 61 -8.29 -13.20 -5.81
N GLU A 62 -7.71 -14.14 -6.54
CA GLU A 62 -7.75 -15.57 -6.23
C GLU A 62 -6.50 -15.95 -5.43
N CYS A 63 -6.69 -16.26 -4.14
CA CYS A 63 -5.60 -16.66 -3.25
C CYS A 63 -5.16 -18.10 -3.53
N ALA A 64 -3.85 -18.36 -3.50
CA ALA A 64 -3.33 -19.72 -3.49
C ALA A 64 -3.62 -20.43 -2.15
N PRO A 65 -3.62 -21.77 -2.09
CA PRO A 65 -3.93 -22.51 -0.85
C PRO A 65 -3.06 -22.14 0.36
N ASN A 66 -1.83 -21.69 0.12
CA ASN A 66 -0.87 -21.26 1.15
C ASN A 66 -1.04 -19.80 1.60
N GLU A 67 -1.86 -19.01 0.91
CA GLU A 67 -2.17 -17.61 1.26
C GLU A 67 -3.48 -17.51 2.08
N ILE A 68 -4.25 -18.59 2.11
CA ILE A 68 -5.49 -18.69 2.88
C ILE A 68 -5.14 -18.90 4.36
N VAL A 69 -5.63 -17.99 5.20
CA VAL A 69 -5.53 -18.14 6.65
C VAL A 69 -6.64 -19.08 7.13
N ILE A 70 -6.25 -20.24 7.66
CA ILE A 70 -7.18 -21.21 8.24
C ILE A 70 -7.41 -20.83 9.71
N VAL A 71 -8.67 -20.55 10.05
CA VAL A 71 -9.08 -20.19 11.40
C VAL A 71 -10.05 -21.25 11.91
N ALA A 72 -9.78 -21.82 13.09
CA ALA A 72 -10.70 -22.72 13.77
C ALA A 72 -11.55 -21.93 14.76
N PRO A 73 -12.88 -21.83 14.58
CA PRO A 73 -13.74 -21.14 15.52
C PRO A 73 -13.80 -21.89 16.87
N PRO A 74 -14.04 -21.18 17.99
CA PRO A 74 -14.29 -21.81 19.28
C PRO A 74 -15.49 -22.77 19.24
N ALA A 75 -15.48 -23.78 20.12
CA ALA A 75 -16.56 -24.78 20.17
C ALA A 75 -17.95 -24.13 20.28
N GLY A 76 -18.84 -24.46 19.34
CA GLY A 76 -20.21 -23.96 19.28
C GLY A 76 -20.42 -22.69 18.43
N GLN A 77 -19.40 -22.15 17.77
CA GLN A 77 -19.54 -21.04 16.82
C GLN A 77 -19.23 -21.48 15.38
N SER A 78 -19.97 -20.94 14.41
CA SER A 78 -19.60 -21.06 12.99
C SER A 78 -18.47 -20.09 12.64
N CYS A 79 -17.72 -20.42 11.59
CA CYS A 79 -16.65 -19.55 11.07
C CYS A 79 -17.18 -18.14 10.76
N GLU A 80 -18.38 -18.06 10.18
CA GLU A 80 -19.08 -16.80 9.89
C GLU A 80 -19.36 -15.99 11.16
N SER A 81 -19.93 -16.60 12.21
CA SER A 81 -20.26 -15.89 13.45
C SER A 81 -19.02 -15.34 14.15
N TYR A 82 -17.92 -16.09 14.11
CA TYR A 82 -16.67 -15.70 14.76
C TYR A 82 -15.96 -14.55 14.00
N LEU A 83 -15.95 -14.60 12.66
CA LEU A 83 -15.22 -13.63 11.84
C LEU A 83 -16.06 -12.43 11.39
N LYS A 84 -17.38 -12.44 11.61
CA LYS A 84 -18.27 -11.36 11.16
C LYS A 84 -17.79 -9.96 11.55
N GLN A 85 -17.48 -9.73 12.82
CA GLN A 85 -17.01 -8.43 13.31
C GLN A 85 -15.66 -8.03 12.70
N TYR A 86 -14.79 -9.00 12.46
CA TYR A 86 -13.50 -8.75 11.83
C TYR A 86 -13.66 -8.36 10.35
N ILE A 87 -14.53 -9.05 9.62
CA ILE A 87 -14.79 -8.78 8.20
C ILE A 87 -15.48 -7.42 8.02
N GLU A 88 -16.40 -7.04 8.91
CA GLU A 88 -17.03 -5.71 8.88
C GLU A 88 -16.02 -4.58 9.13
N TYR A 89 -15.00 -4.81 9.97
CA TYR A 89 -13.99 -3.81 10.29
C TYR A 89 -12.82 -3.75 9.30
N ALA A 90 -12.25 -4.92 8.95
CA ALA A 90 -11.03 -5.05 8.17
C ALA A 90 -11.28 -5.46 6.69
N GLY A 91 -12.50 -5.88 6.36
CA GLY A 91 -12.83 -6.50 5.07
C GLY A 91 -12.37 -7.97 4.99
N GLY A 92 -12.53 -8.54 3.80
CA GLY A 92 -12.12 -9.91 3.49
C GLY A 92 -13.26 -10.78 2.97
N ARG A 93 -12.91 -11.90 2.34
CA ARG A 93 -13.84 -12.86 1.78
C ARG A 93 -13.71 -14.19 2.53
N LEU A 94 -14.83 -14.73 2.98
CA LEU A 94 -14.89 -16.11 3.47
C LEU A 94 -15.00 -17.05 2.28
N LEU A 95 -14.10 -18.04 2.23
CA LEU A 95 -14.20 -19.12 1.25
C LEU A 95 -15.15 -20.22 1.72
N HIS A 96 -15.14 -20.52 3.03
CA HIS A 96 -16.01 -21.51 3.66
C HIS A 96 -16.76 -20.90 4.86
N PRO A 97 -18.08 -20.68 4.76
CA PRO A 97 -18.88 -20.05 5.82
C PRO A 97 -19.42 -21.01 6.90
N ALA A 98 -19.25 -22.32 6.73
CA ALA A 98 -19.79 -23.34 7.66
C ALA A 98 -19.06 -23.38 9.01
#